data_AF-A0A843T070-F1
#
_entry.id   AF-A0A843T070-F1
#
_cell.length_a   1.000
_cell.length_b   1.000
_cell.length_c   1.000
_cell.angle_alpha   90.00
_cell.angle_beta   90.00
_cell.angle_gamma   90.00
#
_symmetry.space_group_name_H-M   'P 1'
#
loop_
_entity.id
_entity.type
_entity.pdbx_description
1 polymer ?
#
loop_
_entity_poly.entity_id
_entity_poly.type
_entity_poly.pdbx_seq_one_letter_code
_entity_poly.pdbx_strand_id
1 'polypeptide(L)' 'MSLLRGFGQQILRDYDRLDVLVSNAGIWLTPEQGRRVSADGHEMHFAVNYLSHYLTAAVEAPCA' A
#
# COMPACT_ATOMS: atom_id res chain seq x y z
N MET A 1 -4.84 -5.72 3.73
CA MET A 1 -3.46 -5.25 3.93
C MET A 1 -2.43 -6.38 3.83
N SER A 2 -2.81 -7.64 4.15
CA SER A 2 -1.96 -8.83 3.94
C SER A 2 -1.41 -8.97 2.52
N LEU A 3 -2.21 -8.62 1.50
CA LEU A 3 -1.80 -8.63 0.09
C LEU A 3 -0.56 -7.79 -0.18
N LEU A 4 -0.45 -6.60 0.42
CA LEU A 4 0.71 -5.72 0.23
C LEU A 4 1.98 -6.29 0.86
N ARG A 5 1.85 -6.98 2.01
CA ARG A 5 2.98 -7.68 2.63
C ARG A 5 3.46 -8.83 1.76
N GLY A 6 2.54 -9.63 1.22
CA GLY A 6 2.88 -10.70 0.28
C GLY A 6 3.54 -10.19 -0.99
N PHE A 7 3.06 -9.06 -1.53
CA PHE A 7 3.66 -8.39 -2.68
C PHE A 7 5.09 -7.89 -2.40
N GLY A 8 5.31 -7.19 -1.28
CA GLY A 8 6.66 -6.74 -0.93
C GLY A 8 7.62 -7.92 -0.71
N GLN A 9 7.17 -9.00 -0.07
CA GLN A 9 7.96 -10.22 0.05
C GLN A 9 8.26 -10.86 -1.30
N GLN A 10 7.39 -10.73 -2.29
CA GLN A 10 7.65 -11.22 -3.64
C GLN A 10 8.73 -10.37 -4.33
N ILE A 11 8.66 -9.04 -4.24
CA ILE A 11 9.71 -8.16 -4.78
C ILE A 11 11.08 -8.55 -4.19
N LEU A 12 11.17 -8.69 -2.87
CA LEU A 12 12.43 -9.06 -2.19
C LEU A 12 12.94 -10.47 -2.52
N ARG A 13 12.05 -11.36 -3.01
CA ARG A 13 12.47 -12.70 -3.49
C ARG A 13 12.94 -12.68 -4.94
N ASP A 14 12.28 -11.88 -5.77
CA ASP A 14 12.46 -11.92 -7.22
C ASP A 14 13.57 -10.95 -7.71
N TYR A 15 13.94 -9.95 -6.89
CA TYR A 15 14.92 -8.93 -7.22
C TYR A 15 15.93 -8.70 -6.09
N ASP A 16 17.21 -8.62 -6.44
CA ASP A 16 18.31 -8.40 -5.47
C ASP A 16 18.35 -6.97 -4.90
N ARG A 17 17.72 -6.00 -5.56
CA ARG A 17 17.69 -4.58 -5.19
C ARG A 17 16.43 -3.88 -5.67
N LEU A 18 15.95 -2.90 -4.90
CA LEU A 18 14.96 -1.92 -5.33
C LEU A 18 15.57 -0.51 -5.34
N ASP A 19 15.68 0.09 -6.51
CA ASP A 19 16.28 1.42 -6.67
C ASP A 19 15.29 2.56 -6.44
N VAL A 20 14.07 2.37 -6.92
CA VAL A 20 13.03 3.40 -6.90
C VAL A 20 11.69 2.75 -6.60
N LEU A 21 11.01 3.29 -5.58
CA LEU A 21 9.62 3.01 -5.28
C LEU A 21 8.77 4.23 -5.66
N VAL A 22 7.79 4.04 -6.55
CA VAL A 22 6.86 5.11 -6.96
C VAL A 22 5.48 4.87 -6.37
N SER A 23 5.16 5.60 -5.31
CA SER A 23 3.85 5.59 -4.65
C SER A 23 2.84 6.48 -5.39
N ASN A 24 2.41 6.05 -6.58
CA ASN A 24 1.48 6.81 -7.42
C ASN A 24 0.02 6.36 -7.29
N ALA A 25 -0.25 5.15 -6.79
CA ALA A 25 -1.60 4.61 -6.75
C ALA A 25 -2.50 5.43 -5.82
N GLY A 26 -3.54 6.04 -6.38
CA GLY A 26 -4.45 6.88 -5.62
C GLY A 26 -5.87 6.74 -6.14
N ILE A 27 -6.82 6.89 -5.23
CA ILE A 27 -8.24 6.97 -5.55
C ILE A 27 -8.81 8.29 -5.04
N TRP A 28 -9.87 8.71 -5.70
CA TRP A 28 -10.73 9.78 -5.25
C TRP A 28 -12.17 9.28 -5.30
N LEU A 29 -12.92 9.52 -4.22
CA LEU A 29 -14.33 9.16 -4.13
C LEU A 29 -15.10 10.47 -4.18
N THR A 30 -16.05 10.53 -5.10
CA THR A 30 -16.97 11.64 -5.26
C THR A 30 -17.98 11.69 -4.11
N PRO A 31 -18.62 12.85 -3.87
CA PRO A 31 -19.67 12.97 -2.85
C PRO A 31 -20.78 11.91 -2.99
N GLU A 32 -21.17 11.57 -4.21
CA GLU A 32 -22.21 10.58 -4.51
C GLU A 32 -21.78 9.16 -4.11
N GLN A 33 -20.48 8.85 -4.16
CA GLN A 33 -19.93 7.58 -3.72
C GLN A 33 -19.84 7.47 -2.18
N GLY A 34 -19.87 8.60 -1.49
CA GLY A 34 -19.82 8.69 -0.04
C GLY A 34 -18.56 8.08 0.60
N ARG A 35 -18.56 8.00 1.93
CA ARG A 35 -17.49 7.35 2.69
C ARG A 35 -17.54 5.83 2.52
N ARG A 36 -16.42 5.24 2.12
CA ARG A 36 -16.28 3.77 2.00
C ARG A 36 -15.26 3.24 3.00
N VAL A 37 -15.34 1.94 3.26
CA VAL A 37 -14.45 1.21 4.15
C VAL A 37 -13.84 0.03 3.38
N SER A 38 -12.53 -0.14 3.51
CA SER A 38 -11.79 -1.27 2.94
C SER A 38 -12.14 -2.59 3.63
N ALA A 39 -11.78 -3.72 3.04
CA ALA A 39 -11.99 -5.04 3.65
C ALA A 39 -11.29 -5.20 5.01
N ASP A 40 -10.22 -4.45 5.27
CA ASP A 40 -9.49 -4.43 6.54
C ASP A 40 -10.06 -3.44 7.56
N GLY A 41 -11.18 -2.77 7.28
CA GLY A 41 -11.84 -1.86 8.22
C GLY A 41 -11.32 -0.43 8.23
N HIS A 42 -10.39 -0.06 7.35
CA HIS A 42 -9.89 1.32 7.23
C HIS A 42 -10.75 2.15 6.28
N GLU A 43 -10.89 3.45 6.57
CA GLU A 43 -11.46 4.42 5.63
C GLU A 43 -10.73 4.32 4.28
N MET A 44 -11.50 4.37 3.18
CA MET A 44 -11.01 3.98 1.85
C MET A 44 -9.88 4.87 1.31
N HIS A 45 -9.96 6.19 1.44
CA HIS A 45 -8.85 7.08 1.03
C HIS A 45 -7.61 6.84 1.88
N PHE A 46 -7.78 6.69 3.18
CA PHE A 46 -6.68 6.38 4.10
C PHE A 46 -6.04 5.03 3.79
N ALA A 47 -6.86 4.00 3.51
CA ALA A 47 -6.41 2.65 3.16
C ALA A 47 -5.55 2.65 1.89
N VAL A 48 -6.02 3.33 0.84
CA VAL A 48 -5.36 3.31 -0.47
C VAL A 48 -4.26 4.35 -0.58
N ASN A 49 -4.56 5.63 -0.35
CA ASN A 49 -3.65 6.72 -0.69
C ASN A 49 -2.50 6.87 0.32
N TYR A 50 -2.65 6.32 1.53
CA TYR A 50 -1.66 6.44 2.61
C TYR A 50 -1.15 5.08 3.12
N LEU A 51 -2.03 4.27 3.74
CA LEU A 51 -1.63 3.00 4.37
C LEU A 51 -0.96 2.06 3.39
N SER A 52 -1.48 1.97 2.15
CA SER A 52 -0.91 1.07 1.16
C SER A 52 0.54 1.43 0.84
N HIS A 53 0.80 2.73 0.59
CA HIS A 53 2.11 3.26 0.29
C HIS A 53 3.07 3.13 1.46
N TYR A 54 2.62 3.47 2.67
CA TYR A 54 3.42 3.34 3.89
C TYR A 54 3.85 1.88 4.12
N LEU A 55 2.91 0.93 4.01
CA LEU A 55 3.22 -0.48 4.24
C LEU A 55 4.15 -1.05 3.17
N THR A 56 3.98 -0.67 1.90
CA THR A 56 4.90 -1.11 0.83
C THR A 56 6.31 -0.57 1.05
N ALA A 57 6.46 0.70 1.41
CA ALA A 57 7.77 1.28 1.74
C ALA A 57 8.42 0.60 2.96
N ALA A 58 7.62 0.21 3.95
CA ALA A 58 8.11 -0.47 5.15
C ALA A 58 8.59 -1.92 4.92
N VAL A 59 8.25 -2.56 3.79
CA VAL A 59 8.77 -3.91 3.48
C VAL A 59 10.25 -3.88 3.09
N GLU A 60 10.72 -2.78 2.50
CA GLU A 60 12.11 -2.59 2.08
C GLU A 60 13.01 -2.14 3.23
N ALA A 61 12.47 -1.52 4.27
CA ALA A 61 13.24 -1.14 5.44
C ALA A 61 13.36 -2.36 6.36
N PRO A 62 14.54 -2.99 6.49
CA PRO A 62 14.75 -3.92 7.59
C PRO A 62 14.48 -3.10 8.86
N CYS A 63 13.67 -3.63 9.77
CA CYS A 63 13.81 -3.22 11.15
C CYS A 63 15.30 -3.37 11.50
N ALA A 64 15.97 -2.26 11.75
CA ALA A 64 17.22 -2.25 12.49
C ALA A 64 16.97 -2.73 13.93
#